data_AF-A0A970FG87-F1
#
_entry.id   AF-A0A970FG87-F1
#
_cell.length_a   1.000
_cell.length_b   1.000
_cell.length_c   1.000
_cell.angle_alpha   90.00
_cell.angle_beta   90.00
_cell.angle_gamma   90.00
#
_symmetry.space_group_name_H-M   'P 1'
#
loop_
_entity.id
_entity.type
_entity.pdbx_description
1 polymer ?
#
loop_
_entity_poly.entity_id
_entity_poly.type
_entity_poly.pdbx_seq_one_letter_code
_entity_poly.pdbx_strand_id
1 'polypeptide(L)'
;MFSGEGYSETMIEILRALYFSGKLQASVDLKRALEKRGVDVEPRTIRYHITNLEKRGLARRYGNRGVALTDGGIAEAKMLFVFDRIGGLAMETERLSLECDYSRASGRGNIMVNTLMVDEPRVPKALEILRTVSGSGAILSARMGLLNHGQRMWNYEVPEGKKALIGVSSRNYDILLQQARIPTETSATVLLHIENGVPRGIADIISHSGTTLSPGELLIRGKYTSMWSVANTGSGLATAAIKTFPSVFFDEVAQILETKEAGFLGGTIELKAQIPQSYLMTYKDRNRGYMLVYGGANFFAPLVELDIAEELSISHSIFKIERMQHVETL
;
A
#
# COMPACT_ATOMS: atom_id res chain seq x y z
N MET A 1 -4.04 12.39 27.12
CA MET A 1 -4.44 12.01 25.74
C MET A 1 -5.50 13.03 25.34
N PHE A 2 -5.35 13.73 24.21
CA PHE A 2 -6.22 14.87 23.86
C PHE A 2 -7.70 14.44 23.89
N SER A 3 -8.51 15.08 24.73
CA SER A 3 -9.95 14.88 24.77
C SER A 3 -10.50 15.26 23.39
N GLY A 4 -11.35 14.40 22.80
CA GLY A 4 -12.07 14.71 21.56
C GLY A 4 -13.15 15.78 21.78
N GLU A 5 -12.78 16.91 22.39
CA GLU A 5 -13.65 18.03 22.72
C GLU A 5 -14.37 18.49 21.46
N GLY A 6 -15.67 18.18 21.39
CA GLY A 6 -16.54 18.52 20.27
C GLY A 6 -17.12 17.35 19.48
N TYR A 7 -16.74 16.09 19.78
CA TYR A 7 -17.33 14.89 19.18
C TYR A 7 -18.06 14.04 20.23
N SER A 8 -19.29 13.63 19.94
CA SER A 8 -19.96 12.60 20.74
C SER A 8 -19.35 11.23 20.47
N GLU A 9 -19.47 10.30 21.42
CA GLU A 9 -18.99 8.91 21.28
C GLU A 9 -19.55 8.24 20.01
N THR A 10 -20.84 8.39 19.75
CA THR A 10 -21.47 7.91 18.50
C THR A 10 -20.84 8.51 17.24
N MET A 11 -20.45 9.80 17.27
CA MET A 11 -19.86 10.45 16.11
C MET A 11 -18.43 9.94 15.86
N ILE A 12 -17.66 9.71 16.91
CA ILE A 12 -16.34 9.08 16.84
C ILE A 12 -16.46 7.68 16.23
N GLU A 13 -17.44 6.90 16.65
CA GLU A 13 -17.63 5.54 16.15
C GLU A 13 -18.15 5.50 14.70
N ILE A 14 -18.95 6.49 14.27
CA ILE A 14 -19.28 6.67 12.84
C ILE A 14 -18.04 7.04 12.03
N LEU A 15 -17.22 8.00 12.50
CA LEU A 15 -15.97 8.37 11.83
C LEU A 15 -15.04 7.15 11.70
N ARG A 16 -14.94 6.33 12.75
CA ARG A 16 -14.16 5.10 12.77
C ARG A 16 -14.67 4.11 11.72
N ALA A 17 -15.97 3.83 11.72
CA ALA A 17 -16.59 2.92 10.77
C ALA A 17 -16.36 3.38 9.31
N LEU A 18 -16.53 4.67 9.04
CA LEU A 18 -16.27 5.22 7.71
C LEU A 18 -14.77 5.11 7.34
N TYR A 19 -13.86 5.53 8.23
CA TYR A 19 -12.42 5.53 7.98
C TYR A 19 -11.85 4.14 7.73
N PHE A 20 -12.15 3.15 8.58
CA PHE A 20 -11.59 1.81 8.41
C PHE A 20 -12.30 1.00 7.32
N SER A 21 -13.52 1.37 6.92
CA SER A 21 -14.20 0.65 5.83
C SER A 21 -13.58 0.88 4.45
N GLY A 22 -12.99 2.06 4.21
CA GLY A 22 -12.43 2.38 2.90
C GLY A 22 -13.43 2.49 1.76
N LYS A 23 -14.72 2.37 2.02
CA LYS A 23 -15.77 2.19 1.01
C LYS A 23 -16.98 3.02 1.41
N LEU A 24 -17.89 3.27 0.47
CA LEU A 24 -19.17 3.89 0.80
C LEU A 24 -19.93 3.00 1.80
N GLN A 25 -20.38 3.58 2.91
CA GLN A 25 -21.15 2.85 3.92
C GLN A 25 -22.61 3.26 3.89
N ALA A 26 -23.52 2.30 3.73
CA ALA A 26 -24.94 2.55 3.92
C ALA A 26 -25.26 2.72 5.41
N SER A 27 -26.39 3.36 5.74
CA SER A 27 -26.80 3.53 7.14
C SER A 27 -26.99 2.20 7.88
N VAL A 28 -27.36 1.13 7.16
CA VAL A 28 -27.49 -0.22 7.72
C VAL A 28 -26.14 -0.82 8.10
N ASP A 29 -25.12 -0.62 7.25
CA ASP A 29 -23.76 -1.11 7.53
C ASP A 29 -23.13 -0.36 8.70
N LEU A 30 -23.35 0.96 8.76
CA LEU A 30 -22.93 1.78 9.89
C LEU A 30 -23.57 1.29 11.19
N LYS A 31 -24.91 1.07 11.21
CA LYS A 31 -25.60 0.55 12.40
C LYS A 31 -24.97 -0.75 12.89
N ARG A 32 -24.74 -1.70 11.98
CA ARG A 32 -24.12 -2.99 12.31
C ARG A 32 -22.69 -2.82 12.84
N ALA A 33 -21.92 -1.88 12.29
CA ALA A 33 -20.56 -1.58 12.76
C ALA A 33 -20.55 -0.97 14.17
N LEU A 34 -21.49 -0.06 14.46
CA LEU A 34 -21.70 0.53 15.78
C LEU A 34 -22.15 -0.51 16.82
N GLU A 35 -23.12 -1.37 16.48
CA GLU A 35 -23.63 -2.44 17.35
C GLU A 35 -22.51 -3.41 17.76
N LYS A 36 -21.64 -3.80 16.83
CA LYS A 36 -20.47 -4.67 17.10
C LYS A 36 -19.50 -4.06 18.11
N ARG A 37 -19.55 -2.75 18.31
CA ARG A 37 -18.71 -2.00 19.26
C ARG A 37 -19.48 -1.57 20.51
N GLY A 38 -20.69 -2.11 20.71
CA GLY A 38 -21.51 -1.83 21.88
C GLY A 38 -22.29 -0.50 21.80
N VAL A 39 -22.31 0.16 20.64
CA VAL A 39 -23.07 1.39 20.44
C VAL A 39 -24.39 1.07 19.76
N ASP A 40 -25.44 0.88 20.56
CA ASP A 40 -26.80 0.68 20.04
C ASP A 40 -27.50 2.03 19.83
N VAL A 41 -27.75 2.38 18.57
CA VAL A 41 -28.39 3.64 18.19
C VAL A 41 -29.42 3.42 17.09
N GLU A 42 -30.51 4.16 17.17
CA GLU A 42 -31.53 4.14 16.13
C GLU A 42 -31.03 4.74 14.80
N PRO A 43 -31.55 4.28 13.64
CA PRO A 43 -31.18 4.82 12.34
C PRO A 43 -31.37 6.34 12.19
N ARG A 44 -32.30 6.95 12.93
CA ARG A 44 -32.47 8.42 12.96
C ARG A 44 -31.28 9.13 13.59
N THR A 45 -30.69 8.54 14.64
CA THR A 45 -29.53 9.08 15.35
C THR A 45 -28.28 9.00 14.48
N ILE A 46 -28.10 7.88 13.76
CA ILE A 46 -27.02 7.74 12.77
C ILE A 46 -27.14 8.84 11.69
N ARG A 47 -28.34 9.02 11.12
CA ARG A 47 -28.60 10.07 10.12
C ARG A 47 -28.33 11.47 10.66
N TYR A 48 -28.70 11.74 11.92
CA TYR A 48 -28.41 13.01 12.59
C TYR A 48 -26.89 13.28 12.68
N HIS A 49 -26.10 12.30 13.12
CA HIS A 49 -24.65 12.45 13.20
C HIS A 49 -23.98 12.58 11.83
N ILE A 50 -24.46 11.85 10.81
CA ILE A 50 -23.99 12.03 9.43
C ILE A 50 -24.24 13.47 8.96
N THR A 51 -25.44 14.02 9.17
CA THR A 51 -25.74 15.41 8.81
C THR A 51 -24.80 16.40 9.52
N ASN A 52 -24.46 16.14 10.78
CA ASN A 52 -23.51 16.98 11.51
C ASN A 52 -22.08 16.87 10.97
N LEU A 53 -21.64 15.68 10.58
CA LEU A 53 -20.35 15.47 9.91
C LEU A 53 -20.30 16.17 8.55
N GLU A 54 -21.39 16.14 7.78
CA GLU A 54 -21.52 16.87 6.50
C GLU A 54 -21.44 18.38 6.71
N LYS A 55 -22.13 18.92 7.73
CA LYS A 55 -22.06 20.35 8.10
C LYS A 55 -20.65 20.80 8.49
N ARG A 56 -19.85 19.89 9.08
CA ARG A 56 -18.43 20.11 9.40
C ARG A 56 -17.49 19.87 8.21
N GLY A 57 -18.03 19.49 7.05
CA GLY A 57 -17.25 19.17 5.87
C GLY A 57 -16.42 17.88 6.00
N LEU A 58 -16.72 17.00 6.96
CA LEU A 58 -15.97 15.77 7.24
C LEU A 58 -16.52 14.54 6.52
N ALA A 59 -17.78 14.57 6.09
CA ALA A 59 -18.42 13.47 5.36
C ALA A 59 -19.22 14.00 4.17
N ARG A 60 -19.52 13.11 3.21
CA ARG A 60 -20.33 13.38 2.02
C ARG A 60 -21.23 12.18 1.71
N ARG A 61 -22.52 12.42 1.48
CA ARG A 61 -23.47 11.42 0.94
C ARG A 61 -23.33 11.26 -0.57
N TYR A 62 -23.49 10.02 -1.01
CA TYR A 62 -23.54 9.62 -2.42
C TYR A 62 -24.90 9.00 -2.77
N GLY A 63 -25.97 9.69 -2.37
CA GLY A 63 -27.35 9.21 -2.50
C GLY A 63 -27.56 7.89 -1.77
N ASN A 64 -28.24 6.94 -2.42
CA ASN A 64 -28.52 5.61 -1.86
C ASN A 64 -27.28 4.71 -1.74
N ARG A 65 -26.13 5.11 -2.33
CA ARG A 65 -24.90 4.31 -2.28
C ARG A 65 -24.20 4.39 -0.92
N GLY A 66 -24.55 5.37 -0.08
CA GLY A 66 -24.00 5.52 1.26
C GLY A 66 -23.20 6.81 1.47
N VAL A 67 -22.38 6.80 2.50
CA VAL A 67 -21.58 7.94 2.99
C VAL A 67 -20.10 7.58 2.94
N ALA A 68 -19.26 8.57 2.67
CA ALA A 68 -17.81 8.49 2.85
C ALA A 68 -17.27 9.73 3.55
N LEU A 69 -16.06 9.62 4.09
CA LEU A 69 -15.30 10.79 4.54
C LEU A 69 -14.86 11.63 3.35
N THR A 70 -14.77 12.94 3.57
CA THR A 70 -14.03 13.87 2.72
C THR A 70 -12.53 13.83 3.07
N ASP A 71 -11.69 14.53 2.31
CA ASP A 71 -10.26 14.66 2.65
C ASP A 71 -10.05 15.25 4.05
N GLY A 72 -10.85 16.25 4.42
CA GLY A 72 -10.87 16.81 5.78
C GLY A 72 -11.29 15.78 6.83
N GLY A 73 -12.31 14.96 6.54
CA GLY A 73 -12.72 13.86 7.41
C GLY A 73 -11.66 12.78 7.58
N ILE A 74 -10.91 12.47 6.53
CA ILE A 74 -9.80 11.51 6.56
C ILE A 74 -8.65 12.07 7.41
N ALA A 75 -8.31 13.34 7.25
CA ALA A 75 -7.30 14.00 8.07
C ALA A 75 -7.70 14.00 9.55
N GLU A 76 -8.95 14.34 9.85
CA GLU A 76 -9.52 14.30 11.20
C GLU A 76 -9.45 12.90 11.81
N ALA A 77 -9.92 11.88 11.07
CA ALA A 77 -9.88 10.49 11.51
C ALA A 77 -8.43 10.00 11.73
N LYS A 78 -7.47 10.40 10.89
CA LYS A 78 -6.05 10.06 11.08
C LYS A 78 -5.52 10.59 12.41
N MET A 79 -5.92 11.79 12.82
CA MET A 79 -5.53 12.38 14.10
C MET A 79 -6.21 11.68 15.27
N LEU A 80 -7.55 11.53 15.22
CA LEU A 80 -8.34 10.90 16.29
C LEU A 80 -7.92 9.45 16.55
N PHE A 81 -7.58 8.70 15.50
CA PHE A 81 -7.32 7.26 15.58
C PHE A 81 -5.83 6.92 15.48
N VAL A 82 -4.91 7.84 15.82
CA VAL A 82 -3.46 7.60 15.68
C VAL A 82 -3.00 6.32 16.40
N PHE A 83 -3.49 6.06 17.61
CA PHE A 83 -3.16 4.85 18.36
C PHE A 83 -3.86 3.61 17.81
N ASP A 84 -5.11 3.74 17.34
CA ASP A 84 -5.79 2.62 16.67
C ASP A 84 -5.13 2.26 15.33
N ARG A 85 -4.43 3.20 14.69
CA ARG A 85 -3.68 2.97 13.45
C ARG A 85 -2.37 2.23 13.69
N ILE A 86 -1.80 2.27 14.90
CA ILE A 86 -0.64 1.44 15.26
C ILE A 86 -1.09 -0.02 15.24
N GLY A 87 -0.52 -0.81 14.34
CA GLY A 87 -0.98 -2.19 14.08
C GLY A 87 -2.32 -2.29 13.34
N GLY A 88 -3.22 -1.30 13.47
CA GLY A 88 -4.48 -1.24 12.72
C GLY A 88 -4.31 -1.12 11.21
N LEU A 89 -3.32 -0.35 10.72
CA LEU A 89 -2.99 -0.34 9.29
C LEU A 89 -2.45 -1.70 8.82
N ALA A 90 -1.72 -2.42 9.67
CA ALA A 90 -1.26 -3.77 9.35
C ALA A 90 -2.45 -4.74 9.25
N MET A 91 -3.41 -4.67 10.18
CA MET A 91 -4.65 -5.46 10.13
C MET A 91 -5.50 -5.12 8.90
N GLU A 92 -5.64 -3.85 8.55
CA GLU A 92 -6.42 -3.46 7.38
C GLU A 92 -5.75 -3.91 6.08
N THR A 93 -4.43 -3.76 6.00
CA THR A 93 -3.69 -4.28 4.84
C THR A 93 -3.74 -5.81 4.78
N GLU A 94 -3.80 -6.49 5.93
CA GLU A 94 -4.03 -7.94 5.99
C GLU A 94 -5.43 -8.32 5.49
N ARG A 95 -6.46 -7.59 5.95
CA ARG A 95 -7.84 -7.74 5.48
C ARG A 95 -7.94 -7.53 3.96
N LEU A 96 -7.29 -6.50 3.42
CA LEU A 96 -7.20 -6.26 1.97
C LEU A 96 -6.43 -7.37 1.25
N SER A 97 -5.37 -7.91 1.86
CA SER A 97 -4.63 -9.04 1.29
C SER A 97 -5.51 -10.28 1.16
N LEU A 98 -6.46 -10.49 2.08
CA LEU A 98 -7.46 -11.55 1.99
C LEU A 98 -8.58 -11.29 0.96
N GLU A 99 -8.81 -10.03 0.56
CA GLU A 99 -9.70 -9.68 -0.57
C GLU A 99 -9.02 -9.88 -1.93
N CYS A 100 -7.69 -10.06 -1.98
CA CYS A 100 -6.96 -10.33 -3.22
C CYS A 100 -7.18 -11.77 -3.69
N ASP A 101 -7.67 -11.92 -4.92
CA ASP A 101 -8.08 -13.18 -5.52
C ASP A 101 -7.37 -13.47 -6.85
N TYR A 102 -6.21 -12.84 -7.07
CA TYR A 102 -5.42 -13.06 -8.28
C TYR A 102 -5.19 -14.55 -8.54
N SER A 103 -5.57 -14.99 -9.73
CA SER A 103 -5.37 -16.34 -10.22
C SER A 103 -4.29 -16.35 -11.29
N ARG A 104 -3.21 -17.09 -11.02
CA ARG A 104 -2.10 -17.31 -11.97
C ARG A 104 -2.58 -17.95 -13.26
N ALA A 105 -3.50 -18.90 -13.16
CA ALA A 105 -4.02 -19.66 -14.30
C ALA A 105 -4.76 -18.78 -15.30
N SER A 106 -5.50 -17.77 -14.83
CA SER A 106 -6.24 -16.86 -15.71
C SER A 106 -5.51 -15.54 -15.97
N GLY A 107 -4.51 -15.19 -15.16
CA GLY A 107 -3.83 -13.89 -15.18
C GLY A 107 -4.74 -12.74 -14.76
N ARG A 108 -5.80 -13.01 -13.99
CA ARG A 108 -6.84 -12.03 -13.62
C ARG A 108 -7.12 -12.05 -12.12
N GLY A 109 -7.68 -10.95 -11.63
CA GLY A 109 -8.10 -10.81 -10.24
C GLY A 109 -7.53 -9.56 -9.58
N ASN A 110 -7.86 -9.40 -8.31
CA ASN A 110 -7.46 -8.28 -7.48
C ASN A 110 -6.06 -8.52 -6.91
N ILE A 111 -5.21 -7.52 -7.05
CA ILE A 111 -3.86 -7.47 -6.49
C ILE A 111 -3.71 -6.23 -5.61
N MET A 112 -2.75 -6.25 -4.69
CA MET A 112 -2.40 -5.09 -3.89
C MET A 112 -1.63 -4.06 -4.73
N VAL A 113 -1.97 -2.79 -4.61
CA VAL A 113 -1.36 -1.72 -5.42
C VAL A 113 -0.95 -0.50 -4.59
N ASN A 114 -0.03 0.26 -5.15
CA ASN A 114 0.39 1.59 -4.72
C ASN A 114 -0.29 2.64 -5.59
N THR A 115 -0.47 3.85 -5.04
CA THR A 115 -1.11 4.98 -5.73
C THR A 115 -0.19 6.19 -5.68
N LEU A 116 0.00 6.86 -6.81
CA LEU A 116 0.64 8.16 -6.88
C LEU A 116 -0.26 9.12 -7.66
N MET A 117 -0.53 10.31 -7.13
CA MET A 117 -1.28 11.32 -7.88
C MET A 117 -0.36 12.26 -8.62
N VAL A 118 -0.76 12.60 -9.84
CA VAL A 118 -0.03 13.49 -10.74
C VAL A 118 -1.03 14.49 -11.31
N ASP A 119 -0.63 15.75 -11.37
CA ASP A 119 -1.41 16.77 -12.07
C ASP A 119 -1.57 16.38 -13.54
N GLU A 120 -2.78 16.50 -14.07
CA GLU A 120 -3.12 16.00 -15.41
C GLU A 120 -2.18 16.54 -16.52
N PRO A 121 -1.77 17.82 -16.52
CA PRO A 121 -0.81 18.34 -17.51
C PRO A 121 0.58 17.69 -17.43
N ARG A 122 0.96 17.12 -16.29
CA ARG A 122 2.27 16.49 -16.06
C ARG A 122 2.29 14.99 -16.37
N VAL A 123 1.12 14.37 -16.58
CA VAL A 123 1.01 12.93 -16.86
C VAL A 123 1.85 12.48 -18.06
N PRO A 124 1.90 13.19 -19.20
CA PRO A 124 2.77 12.80 -20.32
C PRO A 124 4.25 12.71 -19.92
N LYS A 125 4.74 13.70 -19.14
CA LYS A 125 6.12 13.70 -18.65
C LYS A 125 6.36 12.59 -17.63
N ALA A 126 5.38 12.32 -16.78
CA ALA A 126 5.46 11.22 -15.83
C ALA A 126 5.59 9.87 -16.56
N LEU A 127 4.79 9.62 -17.59
CA LEU A 127 4.88 8.39 -18.38
C LEU A 127 6.24 8.24 -19.09
N GLU A 128 6.82 9.32 -19.62
CA GLU A 128 8.17 9.31 -20.20
C GLU A 128 9.23 8.84 -19.18
N ILE A 129 9.20 9.40 -17.97
CA ILE A 129 10.11 9.00 -16.88
C ILE A 129 9.90 7.54 -16.50
N LEU A 130 8.64 7.11 -16.37
CA LEU A 130 8.31 5.73 -16.00
C LEU A 130 8.71 4.71 -17.07
N ARG A 131 8.66 5.06 -18.36
CA ARG A 131 9.19 4.22 -19.45
C ARG A 131 10.69 4.00 -19.31
N THR A 132 11.47 5.06 -19.06
CA THR A 132 12.92 4.92 -18.77
C THR A 132 13.18 4.01 -17.57
N VAL A 133 12.40 4.18 -16.50
CA VAL A 133 12.55 3.41 -15.26
C VAL A 133 12.13 1.95 -15.44
N SER A 134 11.24 1.66 -16.40
CA SER A 134 10.75 0.30 -16.68
C SER A 134 11.85 -0.68 -17.08
N GLY A 135 12.94 -0.19 -17.68
CA GLY A 135 14.11 -0.99 -18.04
C GLY A 135 15.09 -1.27 -16.89
N SER A 136 14.86 -0.70 -15.70
CA SER A 136 15.74 -0.88 -14.55
C SER A 136 15.60 -2.28 -13.92
N GLY A 137 16.72 -2.89 -13.55
CA GLY A 137 16.72 -4.13 -12.76
C GLY A 137 16.27 -3.96 -11.30
N ALA A 138 15.98 -2.73 -10.87
CA ALA A 138 15.65 -2.38 -9.48
C ALA A 138 14.16 -2.09 -9.22
N ILE A 139 13.28 -2.44 -10.17
CA ILE A 139 11.84 -2.31 -10.01
C ILE A 139 11.16 -3.67 -9.90
N LEU A 140 10.04 -3.69 -9.19
CA LEU A 140 9.19 -4.88 -9.07
C LEU A 140 8.35 -5.13 -10.33
N SER A 141 7.80 -4.09 -10.94
CA SER A 141 6.88 -4.22 -12.06
C SER A 141 6.78 -2.92 -12.81
N ALA A 142 6.67 -3.02 -14.14
CA ALA A 142 6.37 -1.90 -15.03
C ALA A 142 4.88 -1.86 -15.45
N ARG A 143 4.03 -2.71 -14.84
CA ARG A 143 2.58 -2.65 -15.06
C ARG A 143 1.97 -1.53 -14.23
N MET A 144 1.10 -0.75 -14.85
CA MET A 144 0.35 0.28 -14.16
C MET A 144 -1.08 0.44 -14.68
N GLY A 145 -1.96 0.90 -13.80
CA GLY A 145 -3.29 1.37 -14.14
C GLY A 145 -3.40 2.89 -14.02
N LEU A 146 -4.48 3.44 -14.54
CA LEU A 146 -4.83 4.86 -14.43
C LEU A 146 -6.23 5.01 -13.87
N LEU A 147 -6.40 5.96 -12.97
CA LEU A 147 -7.70 6.46 -12.53
C LEU A 147 -7.82 7.95 -12.87
N ASN A 148 -8.95 8.30 -13.46
CA ASN A 148 -9.34 9.66 -13.81
C ASN A 148 -10.14 10.31 -12.69
N HIS A 149 -10.31 11.63 -12.78
CA HIS A 149 -11.17 12.42 -11.91
C HIS A 149 -12.53 11.73 -11.60
N GLY A 150 -12.94 11.77 -10.34
CA GLY A 150 -14.21 11.21 -9.85
C GLY A 150 -14.20 9.69 -9.67
N GLN A 151 -13.18 8.98 -10.15
CA GLN A 151 -12.98 7.58 -9.83
C GLN A 151 -12.41 7.44 -8.41
N ARG A 152 -12.78 6.35 -7.73
CA ARG A 152 -12.41 6.11 -6.33
C ARG A 152 -11.56 4.87 -6.17
N MET A 153 -10.66 4.93 -5.21
CA MET A 153 -9.94 3.78 -4.70
C MET A 153 -9.77 3.91 -3.18
N TRP A 154 -10.28 2.94 -2.44
CA TRP A 154 -10.37 3.02 -0.98
C TRP A 154 -11.08 4.32 -0.51
N ASN A 155 -10.58 4.93 0.57
CA ASN A 155 -11.03 6.24 1.06
C ASN A 155 -10.72 7.41 0.12
N TYR A 156 -10.06 7.19 -1.01
CA TYR A 156 -9.62 8.25 -1.89
C TYR A 156 -10.49 8.37 -3.13
N GLU A 157 -10.79 9.61 -3.54
CA GLU A 157 -11.43 9.97 -4.80
C GLU A 157 -10.47 10.85 -5.59
N VAL A 158 -10.25 10.56 -6.87
CA VAL A 158 -9.31 11.34 -7.69
C VAL A 158 -9.88 12.75 -7.88
N PRO A 159 -9.18 13.80 -7.41
CA PRO A 159 -9.66 15.17 -7.47
C PRO A 159 -9.65 15.69 -8.90
N GLU A 160 -10.35 16.80 -9.10
CA GLU A 160 -10.35 17.50 -10.40
C GLU A 160 -8.94 17.98 -10.74
N GLY A 161 -8.55 17.89 -12.02
CA GLY A 161 -7.23 18.30 -12.50
C GLY A 161 -6.09 17.32 -12.17
N LYS A 162 -6.36 16.18 -11.53
CA LYS A 162 -5.36 15.13 -11.27
C LYS A 162 -5.73 13.78 -11.91
N LYS A 163 -4.71 12.94 -12.11
CA LYS A 163 -4.86 11.50 -12.35
C LYS A 163 -4.12 10.72 -11.28
N ALA A 164 -4.62 9.53 -10.96
CA ALA A 164 -3.89 8.60 -10.10
C ALA A 164 -3.26 7.48 -10.92
N LEU A 165 -1.95 7.32 -10.74
CA LEU A 165 -1.15 6.23 -11.29
C LEU A 165 -1.16 5.08 -10.29
N ILE A 166 -1.53 3.89 -10.77
CA ILE A 166 -1.70 2.69 -9.94
C ILE A 166 -0.58 1.71 -10.25
N GLY A 167 0.27 1.39 -9.29
CA GLY A 167 1.45 0.53 -9.47
C GLY A 167 1.39 -0.74 -8.63
N VAL A 168 2.12 -1.78 -9.01
CA VAL A 168 2.12 -3.06 -8.27
C VAL A 168 2.83 -2.91 -6.91
N SER A 169 2.24 -3.46 -5.84
CA SER A 169 2.89 -3.53 -4.52
C SER A 169 3.71 -4.82 -4.33
N SER A 170 4.82 -4.74 -3.58
CA SER A 170 5.59 -5.91 -3.14
C SER A 170 4.86 -6.77 -2.11
N ARG A 171 3.72 -6.31 -1.56
CA ARG A 171 2.82 -7.12 -0.72
C ARG A 171 2.17 -8.26 -1.52
N ASN A 172 2.19 -8.22 -2.84
CA ASN A 172 1.71 -9.36 -3.65
C ASN A 172 2.56 -10.61 -3.47
N TYR A 173 3.83 -10.52 -3.05
CA TYR A 173 4.58 -11.70 -2.61
C TYR A 173 3.93 -12.35 -1.39
N ASP A 174 3.47 -11.55 -0.43
CA ASP A 174 2.82 -12.04 0.78
C ASP A 174 1.52 -12.75 0.41
N ILE A 175 0.72 -12.14 -0.46
CA ILE A 175 -0.54 -12.70 -0.96
C ILE A 175 -0.30 -14.04 -1.67
N LEU A 176 0.72 -14.12 -2.54
CA LEU A 176 1.04 -15.35 -3.27
C LEU A 176 1.43 -16.50 -2.32
N LEU A 177 2.23 -16.21 -1.30
CA LEU A 177 2.63 -17.19 -0.29
C LEU A 177 1.47 -17.56 0.65
N GLN A 178 0.63 -16.60 1.02
CA GLN A 178 -0.59 -16.82 1.81
C GLN A 178 -1.59 -17.72 1.07
N GLN A 179 -1.77 -17.53 -0.24
CA GLN A 179 -2.60 -18.43 -1.07
C GLN A 179 -2.06 -19.86 -1.08
N ALA A 180 -0.74 -20.04 -1.00
CA ALA A 180 -0.08 -21.33 -0.80
C ALA A 180 -0.07 -21.83 0.66
N ARG A 181 -0.75 -21.11 1.57
CA ARG A 181 -0.83 -21.38 3.02
C ARG A 181 0.51 -21.28 3.75
N ILE A 182 1.44 -20.46 3.23
CA ILE A 182 2.74 -20.20 3.83
C ILE A 182 2.68 -18.88 4.59
N PRO A 183 2.82 -18.89 5.94
CA PRO A 183 2.77 -17.66 6.71
C PRO A 183 4.00 -16.80 6.41
N THR A 184 3.74 -15.54 6.03
CA THR A 184 4.77 -14.60 5.60
C THR A 184 4.60 -13.29 6.34
N GLU A 185 5.72 -12.69 6.74
CA GLU A 185 5.75 -11.41 7.46
C GLU A 185 6.73 -10.45 6.79
N THR A 186 6.27 -9.24 6.47
CA THR A 186 7.16 -8.15 6.05
C THR A 186 7.74 -7.48 7.29
N SER A 187 9.01 -7.74 7.58
CA SER A 187 9.69 -7.34 8.82
C SER A 187 10.22 -5.91 8.79
N ALA A 188 10.91 -5.54 7.71
CA ALA A 188 11.52 -4.23 7.54
C ALA A 188 11.53 -3.79 6.08
N THR A 189 11.61 -2.48 5.86
CA THR A 189 12.05 -1.89 4.60
C THR A 189 13.49 -1.42 4.76
N VAL A 190 14.30 -1.66 3.74
CA VAL A 190 15.69 -1.23 3.66
C VAL A 190 15.88 -0.26 2.50
N LEU A 191 16.86 0.63 2.66
CA LEU A 191 17.42 1.40 1.57
C LEU A 191 18.66 0.66 1.06
N LEU A 192 18.58 0.15 -0.17
CA LEU A 192 19.57 -0.72 -0.78
C LEU A 192 20.48 0.11 -1.69
N HIS A 193 21.78 0.03 -1.46
CA HIS A 193 22.80 0.61 -2.33
C HIS A 193 23.02 -0.29 -3.54
N ILE A 194 22.85 0.28 -4.73
CA ILE A 194 23.03 -0.38 -6.02
C ILE A 194 24.21 0.29 -6.72
N GLU A 195 25.11 -0.52 -7.24
CA GLU A 195 26.26 -0.06 -8.02
C GLU A 195 26.38 -0.90 -9.29
N ASN A 196 26.37 -0.24 -10.45
CA ASN A 196 26.44 -0.88 -11.77
C ASN A 196 25.42 -2.02 -11.96
N GLY A 197 24.19 -1.81 -11.47
CA GLY A 197 23.08 -2.77 -11.53
C GLY A 197 23.12 -3.85 -10.46
N VAL A 198 24.13 -3.85 -9.58
CA VAL A 198 24.34 -4.90 -8.57
C VAL A 198 24.09 -4.35 -7.16
N PRO A 199 23.22 -4.97 -6.35
CA PRO A 199 23.10 -4.66 -4.92
C PRO A 199 24.43 -4.86 -4.18
N ARG A 200 24.89 -3.85 -3.45
CA ARG A 200 26.14 -3.87 -2.69
C ARG A 200 25.97 -3.95 -1.18
N GLY A 201 24.83 -3.48 -0.67
CA GLY A 201 24.58 -3.48 0.77
C GLY A 201 23.36 -2.65 1.16
N ILE A 202 23.02 -2.72 2.44
CA ILE A 202 21.94 -1.96 3.04
C ILE A 202 22.53 -0.69 3.65
N ALA A 203 22.07 0.47 3.19
CA ALA A 203 22.45 1.78 3.73
C ALA A 203 21.65 2.09 5.02
N ASP A 204 20.34 1.87 4.98
CA ASP A 204 19.42 2.16 6.09
C ASP A 204 18.36 1.07 6.22
N ILE A 205 17.82 0.90 7.43
CA ILE A 205 16.75 -0.07 7.73
C ILE A 205 15.70 0.54 8.66
N ILE A 206 14.43 0.29 8.35
CA ILE A 206 13.29 0.71 9.17
C ILE A 206 12.37 -0.50 9.39
N SER A 207 12.18 -0.87 10.65
CA SER A 207 11.22 -1.90 11.04
C SER A 207 9.77 -1.44 10.78
N HIS A 208 8.91 -2.35 10.33
CA HIS A 208 7.47 -2.09 10.22
C HIS A 208 6.75 -2.13 11.58
N SER A 209 7.42 -2.58 12.65
CA SER A 209 6.83 -2.66 13.98
C SER A 209 6.62 -1.26 14.58
N GLY A 210 5.37 -0.92 14.91
CA GLY A 210 5.06 0.31 15.65
C GLY A 210 4.98 1.59 14.82
N THR A 211 4.91 1.49 13.48
CA THR A 211 4.74 2.66 12.61
C THR A 211 3.28 2.85 12.19
N THR A 212 2.87 4.10 11.98
CA THR A 212 1.57 4.47 11.38
C THR A 212 1.71 4.93 9.92
N LEU A 213 2.93 4.87 9.39
CA LEU A 213 3.30 5.21 8.02
C LEU A 213 4.11 4.05 7.42
N SER A 214 3.95 3.85 6.11
CA SER A 214 4.76 2.89 5.37
C SER A 214 6.22 3.37 5.34
N PRO A 215 7.19 2.58 5.82
CA PRO A 215 8.61 2.91 5.74
C PRO A 215 9.10 3.20 4.32
N GLY A 216 8.66 2.43 3.33
CA GLY A 216 8.99 2.70 1.92
C GLY A 216 8.42 4.03 1.43
N GLU A 217 7.24 4.44 1.93
CA GLU A 217 6.63 5.73 1.57
C GLU A 217 7.42 6.87 2.20
N LEU A 218 7.86 6.72 3.45
CA LEU A 218 8.73 7.67 4.14
C LEU A 218 10.05 7.89 3.40
N LEU A 219 10.72 6.81 3.01
CA LEU A 219 12.02 6.89 2.30
C LEU A 219 11.88 7.58 0.94
N ILE A 220 10.84 7.27 0.17
CA ILE A 220 10.63 7.87 -1.15
C ILE A 220 10.21 9.34 -1.01
N ARG A 221 9.24 9.65 -0.13
CA ARG A 221 8.77 11.04 0.06
C ARG A 221 9.83 11.94 0.68
N GLY A 222 10.71 11.37 1.51
CA GLY A 222 11.89 12.06 2.03
C GLY A 222 13.02 12.22 1.01
N LYS A 223 12.85 11.74 -0.23
CA LYS A 223 13.86 11.72 -1.30
C LYS A 223 15.18 11.05 -0.87
N TYR A 224 15.09 10.01 -0.05
CA TYR A 224 16.25 9.17 0.30
C TYR A 224 16.61 8.17 -0.80
N THR A 225 15.69 7.89 -1.73
CA THR A 225 15.96 7.07 -2.92
C THR A 225 16.58 7.90 -4.04
N SER A 226 17.25 7.22 -4.97
CA SER A 226 17.75 7.81 -6.22
C SER A 226 17.49 6.88 -7.41
N MET A 227 16.25 6.42 -7.53
CA MET A 227 15.80 5.50 -8.58
C MET A 227 15.97 6.08 -9.98
N TRP A 228 15.91 7.41 -10.16
CA TRP A 228 16.23 8.04 -11.43
C TRP A 228 17.70 7.81 -11.81
N SER A 229 18.62 7.92 -10.85
CA SER A 229 20.05 7.61 -11.07
C SER A 229 20.25 6.13 -11.37
N VAL A 230 19.57 5.24 -10.64
CA VAL A 230 19.63 3.79 -10.87
C VAL A 230 19.20 3.44 -12.30
N ALA A 231 18.11 4.05 -12.79
CA ALA A 231 17.62 3.79 -14.15
C ALA A 231 18.59 4.28 -15.24
N ASN A 232 19.29 5.40 -15.03
CA ASN A 232 20.15 6.01 -16.05
C ASN A 232 21.61 5.55 -16.00
N THR A 233 22.12 5.20 -14.82
CA THR A 233 23.55 4.91 -14.58
C THR A 233 23.80 3.52 -14.03
N GLY A 234 22.74 2.80 -13.64
CA GLY A 234 22.84 1.55 -12.89
C GLY A 234 23.22 1.72 -11.42
N SER A 235 23.40 2.95 -10.93
CA SER A 235 23.89 3.20 -9.56
C SER A 235 23.02 4.19 -8.80
N GLY A 236 22.82 3.92 -7.50
CA GLY A 236 21.99 4.75 -6.62
C GLY A 236 21.36 3.96 -5.48
N LEU A 237 20.24 4.45 -4.97
CA LEU A 237 19.54 3.92 -3.79
C LEU A 237 18.11 3.54 -4.14
N ALA A 238 17.71 2.31 -3.79
CA ALA A 238 16.39 1.77 -4.05
C ALA A 238 15.77 1.24 -2.76
N THR A 239 14.44 1.24 -2.63
CA THR A 239 13.80 0.54 -1.50
C THR A 239 13.74 -0.96 -1.77
N ALA A 240 13.92 -1.76 -0.72
CA ALA A 240 13.62 -3.18 -0.73
C ALA A 240 12.96 -3.60 0.59
N ALA A 241 12.27 -4.73 0.61
CA ALA A 241 11.57 -5.25 1.77
C ALA A 241 12.15 -6.61 2.16
N ILE A 242 12.40 -6.79 3.46
CA ILE A 242 12.77 -8.06 4.05
C ILE A 242 11.49 -8.78 4.47
N LYS A 243 11.21 -9.90 3.81
CA LYS A 243 10.08 -10.75 4.11
C LYS A 243 10.58 -12.06 4.69
N THR A 244 9.90 -12.57 5.70
CA THR A 244 10.34 -13.75 6.45
C THR A 244 9.23 -14.77 6.54
N PHE A 245 9.58 -16.04 6.49
CA PHE A 245 8.67 -17.18 6.50
C PHE A 245 9.30 -18.34 7.31
N PRO A 246 8.53 -19.34 7.78
CA PRO A 246 9.11 -20.50 8.44
C PRO A 246 10.05 -21.25 7.48
N SER A 247 11.29 -21.47 7.92
CA SER A 247 12.36 -22.09 7.11
C SER A 247 11.99 -23.45 6.51
N VAL A 248 11.08 -24.19 7.15
CA VAL A 248 10.57 -25.47 6.64
C VAL A 248 9.90 -25.38 5.27
N PHE A 249 9.38 -24.20 4.90
CA PHE A 249 8.74 -23.96 3.61
C PHE A 249 9.71 -23.44 2.54
N PHE A 250 11.03 -23.51 2.76
CA PHE A 250 12.00 -22.89 1.86
C PHE A 250 11.90 -23.43 0.42
N ASP A 251 11.83 -24.75 0.26
CA ASP A 251 11.79 -25.37 -1.07
C ASP A 251 10.49 -25.01 -1.80
N GLU A 252 9.35 -24.99 -1.09
CA GLU A 252 8.07 -24.55 -1.65
C GLU A 252 8.08 -23.06 -2.04
N VAL A 253 8.67 -22.20 -1.20
CA VAL A 253 8.83 -20.78 -1.50
C VAL A 253 9.73 -20.60 -2.73
N ALA A 254 10.86 -21.30 -2.80
CA ALA A 254 11.77 -21.25 -3.94
C ALA A 254 11.06 -21.68 -5.23
N GLN A 255 10.34 -22.80 -5.20
CA GLN A 255 9.57 -23.29 -6.34
C GLN A 255 8.51 -22.29 -6.81
N ILE A 256 7.79 -21.65 -5.87
CA ILE A 256 6.77 -20.64 -6.17
C ILE A 256 7.38 -19.39 -6.86
N LEU A 257 8.62 -19.04 -6.51
CA LEU A 257 9.30 -17.83 -6.98
C LEU A 257 10.13 -18.06 -8.26
N GLU A 258 10.69 -19.27 -8.46
CA GLU A 258 11.50 -19.63 -9.63
C GLU A 258 10.66 -19.81 -10.90
N THR A 259 9.44 -20.30 -10.77
CA THR A 259 8.54 -20.35 -11.91
C THR A 259 8.29 -18.91 -12.38
N LYS A 260 8.40 -18.65 -13.70
CA LYS A 260 7.93 -17.40 -14.36
C LYS A 260 6.44 -17.07 -14.11
N GLU A 261 5.79 -17.82 -13.22
CA GLU A 261 4.46 -17.71 -12.67
C GLU A 261 4.21 -16.47 -11.82
N ALA A 262 5.25 -15.77 -11.37
CA ALA A 262 5.11 -14.44 -10.78
C ALA A 262 4.94 -13.37 -11.88
N GLY A 263 4.21 -13.63 -12.97
CA GLY A 263 4.31 -12.93 -14.27
C GLY A 263 4.12 -11.41 -14.31
N PHE A 264 3.76 -10.77 -13.19
CA PHE A 264 3.72 -9.31 -13.03
C PHE A 264 4.67 -8.77 -11.94
N LEU A 265 5.34 -9.63 -11.19
CA LEU A 265 6.37 -9.33 -10.19
C LEU A 265 7.75 -9.66 -10.77
N GLY A 266 8.74 -8.85 -10.41
CA GLY A 266 10.15 -9.12 -10.68
C GLY A 266 10.65 -10.31 -9.88
N GLY A 267 11.92 -10.65 -10.03
CA GLY A 267 12.56 -11.68 -9.20
C GLY A 267 12.86 -11.20 -7.77
N THR A 268 13.28 -12.13 -6.92
CA THR A 268 13.89 -11.79 -5.62
C THR A 268 15.32 -11.32 -5.80
N ILE A 269 15.76 -10.39 -4.96
CA ILE A 269 17.17 -10.00 -4.84
C ILE A 269 17.96 -11.12 -4.16
N GLU A 270 17.37 -11.67 -3.10
CA GLU A 270 17.95 -12.76 -2.33
C GLU A 270 16.83 -13.64 -1.77
N LEU A 271 17.08 -14.94 -1.69
CA LEU A 271 16.23 -15.93 -1.01
C LEU A 271 17.14 -16.90 -0.24
N LYS A 272 16.91 -17.05 1.06
CA LYS A 272 17.69 -17.95 1.93
C LYS A 272 16.80 -18.72 2.89
N ALA A 273 17.19 -19.97 3.18
CA ALA A 273 16.51 -20.84 4.13
C ALA A 273 16.64 -20.37 5.59
N GLN A 274 17.66 -19.55 5.89
CA GLN A 274 17.94 -19.05 7.22
C GLN A 274 18.37 -17.58 7.17
N ILE A 275 17.91 -16.79 8.14
CA ILE A 275 18.45 -15.45 8.39
C ILE A 275 19.90 -15.59 8.89
N PRO A 276 20.88 -14.86 8.31
CA PRO A 276 22.27 -14.98 8.75
C PRO A 276 22.42 -14.51 10.19
N GLN A 277 23.35 -15.13 10.93
CA GLN A 277 23.54 -14.91 12.36
C GLN A 277 23.68 -13.42 12.73
N SER A 278 24.34 -12.63 11.87
CA SER A 278 24.55 -11.19 12.05
C SER A 278 23.27 -10.33 11.97
N TYR A 279 22.18 -10.89 11.44
CA TYR A 279 20.90 -10.20 11.25
C TYR A 279 19.78 -10.73 12.15
N LEU A 280 20.09 -11.67 13.06
CA LEU A 280 19.10 -12.17 14.03
C LEU A 280 18.79 -11.07 15.05
N MET A 281 17.55 -10.58 15.03
CA MET A 281 17.07 -9.55 15.95
C MET A 281 16.40 -10.18 17.18
N THR A 282 15.86 -11.40 17.03
CA THR A 282 15.11 -12.11 18.07
C THR A 282 15.33 -13.63 18.02
N TYR A 283 14.98 -14.35 19.09
CA TYR A 283 15.01 -15.82 19.09
C TYR A 283 14.06 -16.44 18.07
N LYS A 284 13.00 -15.72 17.65
CA LYS A 284 12.04 -16.18 16.64
C LYS A 284 12.68 -16.30 15.26
N ASP A 285 13.78 -15.59 15.02
CA ASP A 285 14.44 -15.53 13.71
C ASP A 285 15.24 -16.81 13.41
N ARG A 286 15.59 -17.60 14.43
CA ARG A 286 16.41 -18.82 14.30
C ARG A 286 15.83 -19.88 13.35
N ASN A 287 14.49 -19.93 13.23
CA ASN A 287 13.79 -20.90 12.39
C ASN A 287 13.12 -20.25 11.17
N ARG A 288 13.57 -19.05 10.77
CA ARG A 288 12.98 -18.32 9.65
C ARG A 288 13.91 -18.28 8.46
N GLY A 289 13.35 -18.56 7.29
CA GLY A 289 13.92 -18.14 6.02
C GLY A 289 13.56 -16.68 5.75
N TYR A 290 14.27 -16.08 4.81
CA TYR A 290 13.96 -14.72 4.35
C TYR A 290 14.13 -14.57 2.85
N MET A 291 13.42 -13.59 2.31
CA MET A 291 13.62 -13.07 0.98
C MET A 291 13.77 -11.55 1.03
N LEU A 292 14.65 -11.04 0.18
CA LEU A 292 14.81 -9.61 -0.07
C LEU A 292 14.22 -9.30 -1.44
N VAL A 293 13.25 -8.39 -1.49
CA VAL A 293 12.54 -8.04 -2.73
C VAL A 293 12.47 -6.52 -2.92
N TYR A 294 12.57 -6.03 -4.16
CA TYR A 294 12.43 -4.60 -4.43
C TYR A 294 11.05 -4.07 -4.02
N GLY A 295 11.03 -2.84 -3.52
CA GLY A 295 9.80 -2.14 -3.19
C GLY A 295 8.99 -1.83 -4.46
N GLY A 296 7.69 -2.10 -4.45
CA GLY A 296 6.83 -1.83 -5.61
C GLY A 296 6.77 -0.35 -6.00
N ALA A 297 6.95 0.55 -5.04
CA ALA A 297 6.95 1.99 -5.28
C ALA A 297 8.26 2.53 -5.87
N ASN A 298 9.32 1.72 -6.02
CA ASN A 298 10.53 2.11 -6.75
C ASN A 298 10.20 2.56 -8.18
N PHE A 299 9.16 1.98 -8.78
CA PHE A 299 8.68 2.40 -10.10
C PHE A 299 8.24 3.87 -10.13
N PHE A 300 7.62 4.35 -9.04
CA PHE A 300 7.11 5.72 -8.92
C PHE A 300 8.08 6.70 -8.26
N ALA A 301 9.11 6.20 -7.56
CA ALA A 301 10.06 7.04 -6.83
C ALA A 301 10.69 8.18 -7.67
N PRO A 302 11.07 7.96 -8.95
CA PRO A 302 11.63 9.02 -9.79
C PRO A 302 10.70 10.22 -10.01
N LEU A 303 9.38 10.01 -9.96
CA LEU A 303 8.41 11.11 -10.09
C LEU A 303 8.41 12.00 -8.85
N VAL A 304 8.71 11.45 -7.67
CA VAL A 304 8.88 12.20 -6.43
C VAL A 304 10.26 12.85 -6.37
N GLU A 305 11.30 12.12 -6.76
CA GLU A 305 12.69 12.62 -6.81
C GLU A 305 12.81 13.85 -7.72
N LEU A 306 12.10 13.87 -8.85
CA LEU A 306 12.11 14.94 -9.86
C LEU A 306 10.99 15.98 -9.69
N ASP A 307 10.29 16.01 -8.55
CA ASP A 307 9.23 16.99 -8.24
C ASP A 307 8.07 17.01 -9.26
N ILE A 308 7.80 15.86 -9.89
CA ILE A 308 6.65 15.68 -10.77
C ILE A 308 5.38 15.41 -9.95
N ALA A 309 5.51 14.73 -8.80
CA ALA A 309 4.42 14.32 -7.92
C ALA A 309 4.86 14.24 -6.46
N GLU A 310 3.92 14.44 -5.52
CA GLU A 310 4.22 14.44 -4.08
C GLU A 310 3.34 13.45 -3.27
N GLU A 311 2.13 13.16 -3.75
CA GLU A 311 1.13 12.37 -3.04
C GLU A 311 1.27 10.87 -3.39
N LEU A 312 2.27 10.22 -2.80
CA LEU A 312 2.46 8.77 -2.85
C LEU A 312 1.77 8.07 -1.67
N SER A 313 1.08 6.97 -1.95
CA SER A 313 0.43 6.11 -0.97
C SER A 313 0.74 4.64 -1.28
N ILE A 314 1.38 3.92 -0.35
CA ILE A 314 1.87 2.55 -0.57
C ILE A 314 0.98 1.48 0.09
N SER A 315 0.52 0.49 -0.69
CA SER A 315 -0.22 -0.70 -0.23
C SER A 315 -1.53 -0.43 0.51
N HIS A 316 -2.28 0.60 0.11
CA HIS A 316 -3.53 0.98 0.76
C HIS A 316 -4.80 0.53 0.01
N SER A 317 -4.67 -0.30 -1.03
CA SER A 317 -5.77 -0.59 -1.95
C SER A 317 -5.54 -1.81 -2.82
N ILE A 318 -6.64 -2.37 -3.32
CA ILE A 318 -6.65 -3.45 -4.31
C ILE A 318 -7.11 -2.95 -5.68
N PHE A 319 -6.61 -3.56 -6.74
CA PHE A 319 -6.97 -3.24 -8.12
C PHE A 319 -6.96 -4.47 -9.01
N LYS A 320 -7.81 -4.46 -10.04
CA LYS A 320 -7.87 -5.55 -11.03
C LYS A 320 -6.67 -5.50 -11.96
N ILE A 321 -5.84 -6.53 -11.94
CA ILE A 321 -4.61 -6.58 -12.74
C ILE A 321 -4.89 -6.52 -14.25
N GLU A 322 -6.02 -7.03 -14.70
CA GLU A 322 -6.42 -6.99 -16.11
C GLU A 322 -6.73 -5.57 -16.62
N ARG A 323 -6.91 -4.61 -15.71
CA ARG A 323 -7.05 -3.18 -16.03
C ARG A 323 -5.71 -2.45 -16.03
N MET A 324 -4.62 -3.13 -15.74
CA MET A 324 -3.26 -2.59 -15.76
C MET A 324 -2.55 -2.99 -17.05
N GLN A 325 -1.83 -2.04 -17.63
CA GLN A 325 -1.08 -2.21 -18.87
C GLN A 325 0.42 -2.02 -18.59
N HIS A 326 1.27 -2.49 -19.50
CA HIS A 326 2.68 -2.16 -19.43
C HIS A 326 2.85 -0.66 -19.74
N VAL A 327 3.76 0.03 -19.05
CA VAL A 327 3.92 1.49 -19.26
C VAL A 327 4.31 1.87 -20.69
N GLU A 328 5.01 0.99 -21.40
CA GLU A 328 5.33 1.16 -22.82
C GLU A 328 4.11 1.21 -23.75
N THR A 329 2.96 0.69 -23.32
CA THR A 329 1.72 0.67 -24.13
C THR A 329 0.74 1.77 -23.77
N LEU A 330 1.07 2.62 -22.78
CA LEU A 330 0.21 3.70 -22.27
C LEU A 330 0.51 5.05 -22.90
#